data_AF-A0A2V7DU08-F1
#
_entry.id   AF-A0A2V7DU08-F1
#
_cell.length_a   1.000
_cell.length_b   1.000
_cell.length_c   1.000
_cell.angle_alpha   90.00
_cell.angle_beta   90.00
_cell.angle_gamma   90.00
#
_symmetry.space_group_name_H-M   'P 1'
#
loop_
_entity.id
_entity.type
_entity.pdbx_description
1 polymer ?
#
loop_
_entity_poly.entity_id
_entity_poly.type
_entity_poly.pdbx_seq_one_letter_code
_entity_poly.pdbx_strand_id
1 'polypeptide(L)'
;MARGLAIVTAAATLVLILFGGLVTNTGAALAVPDWPTTFGYNMFLYPWSEMIGGIFYEHSHRLIGSVVGLLTLALAAALWRRGATLRVLGVVAALAVVVQGLLGGMRVVLRQDVLAILHGCLAQAFFALLAVIVLLTSARTRAPLARIEPSTRNLALGAAAVAYVQIVLGALVTHAGIVDHHLVGAFAVFVIVPMLTARVRRSGDAVAAPLASVLLALLGVQLALGVGAYLARFSSMWIPGGQATMLALPVAHRLVAALILAATAVLAVRVNATAGSNRESELESSRRLEPLGARNRIGASNRINKLDQIGTMNAATPYPSLSPTVRVSGSGR
;
A
#
# COMPACT_ATOMS: atom_id res chain seq x y z
N MET A 1 -9.90 6.60 17.32
CA MET A 1 -10.62 5.61 16.49
C MET A 1 -9.82 5.17 15.24
N ALA A 2 -9.68 5.98 14.18
CA ALA A 2 -9.07 5.55 12.90
C ALA A 2 -7.67 4.90 13.04
N ARG A 3 -6.77 5.47 13.84
CA ARG A 3 -5.43 4.88 14.10
C ARG A 3 -5.51 3.49 14.75
N GLY A 4 -6.34 3.35 15.77
CA GLY A 4 -6.51 2.06 16.47
C GLY A 4 -7.04 1.00 15.51
N LEU A 5 -8.01 1.37 14.68
CA LEU A 5 -8.56 0.49 13.65
C LEU A 5 -7.50 0.11 12.59
N ALA A 6 -6.66 1.06 12.16
CA ALA A 6 -5.55 0.77 11.25
C ALA A 6 -4.54 -0.23 11.84
N ILE A 7 -4.19 -0.07 13.13
CA ILE A 7 -3.27 -0.99 13.83
C ILE A 7 -3.89 -2.38 13.94
N VAL A 8 -5.16 -2.47 14.36
CA VAL A 8 -5.87 -3.75 14.48
C VAL A 8 -5.99 -4.44 13.12
N THR A 9 -6.32 -3.68 12.05
CA THR A 9 -6.42 -4.22 10.69
C THR A 9 -5.06 -4.74 10.20
N ALA A 10 -3.97 -3.98 10.43
CA ALA A 10 -2.63 -4.41 10.08
C ALA A 10 -2.21 -5.66 10.85
N ALA A 11 -2.46 -5.72 12.16
CA ALA A 11 -2.16 -6.88 12.99
C ALA A 11 -2.95 -8.13 12.53
N ALA A 12 -4.26 -7.99 12.28
CA ALA A 12 -5.09 -9.06 11.74
C ALA A 12 -4.61 -9.52 10.34
N THR A 13 -4.13 -8.59 9.51
CA THR A 13 -3.55 -8.91 8.20
C THR A 13 -2.23 -9.69 8.34
N LEU A 14 -1.41 -9.39 9.35
CA LEU A 14 -0.20 -10.17 9.62
C LEU A 14 -0.53 -11.61 10.02
N VAL A 15 -1.56 -11.80 10.84
CA VAL A 15 -2.11 -13.13 11.17
C VAL A 15 -2.68 -13.81 9.91
N LEU A 16 -3.36 -13.08 9.03
CA LEU A 16 -3.86 -13.60 7.76
C LEU A 16 -2.72 -14.11 6.86
N ILE A 17 -1.62 -13.33 6.74
CA ILE A 17 -0.43 -13.71 5.99
C ILE A 17 0.23 -14.96 6.61
N LEU A 18 0.27 -15.06 7.94
CA LEU A 18 0.76 -16.25 8.64
C LEU A 18 -0.05 -17.48 8.23
N PHE A 19 -1.38 -17.40 8.31
CA PHE A 19 -2.26 -18.49 7.90
C PHE A 19 -2.14 -18.82 6.40
N GLY A 20 -2.00 -17.81 5.54
CA GLY A 20 -1.75 -18.05 4.10
C GLY A 20 -0.42 -18.76 3.85
N GLY A 21 0.60 -18.43 4.64
CA GLY A 21 1.87 -19.14 4.69
C GLY A 21 1.71 -20.59 5.12
N LEU A 22 0.93 -20.86 6.18
CA LEU A 22 0.63 -22.22 6.63
C LEU A 22 -0.10 -23.01 5.55
N VAL A 23 -1.18 -22.47 4.99
CA VAL A 23 -1.96 -23.10 3.91
C VAL A 23 -1.09 -23.52 2.72
N THR A 24 -0.15 -22.66 2.34
CA THR A 24 0.77 -22.95 1.23
C THR A 24 1.76 -24.05 1.59
N ASN A 25 2.37 -24.00 2.77
CA ASN A 25 3.47 -24.90 3.14
C ASN A 25 2.99 -26.25 3.70
N THR A 26 1.72 -26.37 4.12
CA THR A 26 1.09 -27.65 4.47
C THR A 26 0.40 -28.33 3.28
N GLY A 27 0.38 -27.70 2.09
CA GLY A 27 -0.34 -28.20 0.93
C GLY A 27 -1.87 -28.11 1.06
N ALA A 28 -2.38 -27.42 2.09
CA ALA A 28 -3.81 -27.32 2.40
C ALA A 28 -4.60 -26.41 1.46
N ALA A 29 -3.93 -25.74 0.51
CA ALA A 29 -4.56 -24.77 -0.39
C ALA A 29 -5.79 -25.29 -1.15
N LEU A 30 -5.88 -26.59 -1.41
CA LEU A 30 -7.02 -27.23 -2.10
C LEU A 30 -7.82 -28.18 -1.18
N ALA A 31 -7.63 -28.08 0.14
CA ALA A 31 -8.36 -28.91 1.10
C ALA A 31 -9.88 -28.66 1.06
N VAL A 32 -10.31 -27.44 0.73
CA VAL A 32 -11.71 -27.09 0.45
C VAL A 32 -11.80 -26.71 -1.04
N PRO A 33 -12.47 -27.52 -1.89
CA PRO A 33 -12.42 -27.39 -3.34
C PRO A 33 -13.43 -26.39 -3.94
N ASP A 34 -14.26 -25.76 -3.11
CA ASP A 34 -15.30 -24.80 -3.50
C ASP A 34 -15.09 -23.42 -2.85
N TRP A 35 -15.66 -22.38 -3.46
CA TRP A 35 -15.72 -21.01 -2.94
C TRP A 35 -16.93 -20.30 -3.58
N PRO A 36 -17.68 -19.43 -2.87
CA PRO A 36 -17.45 -18.93 -1.51
C PRO A 36 -17.95 -19.86 -0.40
N THR A 37 -18.56 -21.00 -0.73
CA THR A 37 -18.99 -22.03 0.23
C THR A 37 -17.81 -22.83 0.77
N THR A 38 -18.07 -23.68 1.77
CA THR A 38 -17.15 -24.72 2.26
C THR A 38 -17.89 -26.04 2.25
N PHE A 39 -17.60 -26.90 1.26
CA PHE A 39 -18.32 -28.13 0.96
C PHE A 39 -19.84 -27.92 0.82
N GLY A 40 -20.24 -26.84 0.15
CA GLY A 40 -21.65 -26.46 -0.02
C GLY A 40 -22.31 -25.80 1.20
N TYR A 41 -21.65 -25.76 2.36
CA TYR A 41 -22.10 -24.98 3.50
C TYR A 41 -21.86 -23.49 3.28
N ASN A 42 -22.71 -22.65 3.88
CA ASN A 42 -22.34 -21.26 4.10
C ASN A 42 -21.03 -21.24 4.91
N MET A 43 -20.03 -20.52 4.42
CA MET A 43 -18.68 -20.48 5.01
C MET A 43 -18.68 -20.13 6.50
N PHE A 44 -19.57 -19.26 6.97
CA PHE A 44 -19.61 -18.85 8.37
C PHE A 44 -20.30 -19.85 9.30
N LEU A 45 -20.98 -20.85 8.73
CA LEU A 45 -21.77 -21.86 9.44
C LEU A 45 -21.18 -23.26 9.28
N TYR A 46 -20.00 -23.40 8.67
CA TYR A 46 -19.33 -24.69 8.55
C TYR A 46 -18.99 -25.23 9.96
N PRO A 47 -19.26 -26.51 10.27
CA PRO A 47 -19.10 -27.03 11.63
C PRO A 47 -17.63 -27.04 12.08
N TRP A 48 -17.36 -26.48 13.25
CA TRP A 48 -16.01 -26.41 13.82
C TRP A 48 -15.38 -27.78 14.07
N SER A 49 -16.19 -28.80 14.36
CA SER A 49 -15.75 -30.19 14.53
C SER A 49 -15.16 -30.79 13.24
N GLU A 50 -15.55 -30.28 12.08
CA GLU A 50 -15.13 -30.77 10.75
C GLU A 50 -13.90 -30.01 10.21
N MET A 51 -13.39 -29.01 10.96
CA MET A 51 -12.18 -28.27 10.62
C MET A 51 -10.93 -29.05 11.06
N ILE A 52 -10.68 -30.21 10.42
CA ILE A 52 -9.57 -31.11 10.77
C ILE A 52 -8.50 -31.08 9.67
N GLY A 53 -7.22 -31.16 10.07
CA GLY A 53 -6.10 -31.28 9.14
C GLY A 53 -5.98 -30.08 8.18
N GLY A 54 -5.92 -30.35 6.86
CA GLY A 54 -5.84 -29.30 5.84
C GLY A 54 -7.02 -28.32 5.87
N ILE A 55 -8.22 -28.79 6.19
CA ILE A 55 -9.44 -27.97 6.24
C ILE A 55 -9.31 -26.90 7.31
N PHE A 56 -8.70 -27.22 8.46
CA PHE A 56 -8.43 -26.23 9.52
C PHE A 56 -7.67 -25.01 8.96
N TYR A 57 -6.53 -25.25 8.32
CA TYR A 57 -5.69 -24.17 7.82
C TYR A 57 -6.39 -23.33 6.76
N GLU A 58 -7.01 -24.01 5.79
CA GLU A 58 -7.63 -23.38 4.63
C GLU A 58 -8.87 -22.58 5.04
N HIS A 59 -9.78 -23.19 5.81
CA HIS A 59 -11.00 -22.54 6.25
C HIS A 59 -10.74 -21.42 7.27
N SER A 60 -9.82 -21.62 8.24
CA SER A 60 -9.41 -20.54 9.14
C SER A 60 -8.81 -19.35 8.38
N HIS A 61 -8.02 -19.58 7.33
CA HIS A 61 -7.51 -18.50 6.48
C HIS A 61 -8.64 -17.70 5.82
N ARG A 62 -9.70 -18.36 5.32
CA ARG A 62 -10.89 -17.71 4.75
C ARG A 62 -11.67 -16.87 5.77
N LEU A 63 -11.88 -17.41 6.97
CA LEU A 63 -12.58 -16.70 8.04
C LEU A 63 -11.81 -15.45 8.49
N ILE A 64 -10.49 -15.57 8.69
CA ILE A 64 -9.62 -14.43 9.02
C ILE A 64 -9.63 -13.42 7.86
N GLY A 65 -9.65 -13.87 6.61
CA GLY A 65 -9.77 -13.02 5.43
C GLY A 65 -11.04 -12.18 5.44
N SER A 66 -12.16 -12.78 5.83
CA SER A 66 -13.45 -12.08 5.98
C SER A 66 -13.39 -11.01 7.10
N VAL A 67 -12.76 -11.34 8.23
CA VAL A 67 -12.53 -10.37 9.33
C VAL A 67 -11.66 -9.20 8.85
N VAL A 68 -10.55 -9.47 8.17
CA VAL A 68 -9.68 -8.42 7.59
C VAL A 68 -10.44 -7.56 6.58
N GLY A 69 -11.29 -8.17 5.74
CA GLY A 69 -12.18 -7.46 4.82
C GLY A 69 -13.09 -6.46 5.56
N LEU A 70 -13.83 -6.93 6.57
CA LEU A 70 -14.72 -6.08 7.37
C LEU A 70 -13.96 -4.95 8.10
N LEU A 71 -12.82 -5.27 8.72
CA LEU A 71 -11.97 -4.28 9.38
C LEU A 71 -11.47 -3.21 8.40
N THR A 72 -11.13 -3.61 7.18
CA THR A 72 -10.67 -2.70 6.12
C THR A 72 -11.79 -1.78 5.63
N LEU A 73 -13.01 -2.28 5.47
CA LEU A 73 -14.17 -1.44 5.11
C LEU A 73 -14.49 -0.44 6.22
N ALA A 74 -14.47 -0.88 7.48
CA ALA A 74 -14.63 0.01 8.63
C ALA A 74 -13.51 1.06 8.70
N LEU A 75 -12.26 0.67 8.37
CA LEU A 75 -11.13 1.58 8.28
C LEU A 75 -11.34 2.62 7.19
N ALA A 76 -11.74 2.21 5.99
CA ALA A 76 -12.03 3.12 4.87
C ALA A 76 -13.11 4.14 5.25
N ALA A 77 -14.20 3.70 5.89
CA ALA A 77 -15.24 4.58 6.40
C ALA A 77 -14.70 5.56 7.46
N ALA A 78 -13.87 5.08 8.40
CA ALA A 78 -13.25 5.93 9.42
C ALA A 78 -12.27 6.97 8.84
N LEU A 79 -11.62 6.66 7.71
CA LEU A 79 -10.71 7.57 7.01
C LEU A 79 -11.43 8.60 6.14
N TRP A 80 -12.70 8.38 5.78
CA TRP A 80 -13.46 9.22 4.85
C TRP A 80 -13.48 10.72 5.24
N ARG A 81 -13.54 11.00 6.55
CA ARG A 81 -13.58 12.35 7.13
C ARG A 81 -12.21 12.89 7.54
N ARG A 82 -11.11 12.20 7.22
CA ARG A 82 -9.74 12.54 7.67
C ARG A 82 -8.90 13.32 6.64
N GLY A 83 -9.51 13.74 5.54
CA GLY A 83 -8.86 14.48 4.45
C GLY A 83 -8.73 13.66 3.16
N ALA A 84 -8.46 14.34 2.04
CA ALA A 84 -8.46 13.73 0.71
C ALA A 84 -7.47 12.55 0.59
N THR A 85 -6.22 12.72 1.03
CA THR A 85 -5.19 11.67 0.97
C THR A 85 -5.61 10.41 1.72
N LEU A 86 -6.05 10.53 2.97
CA LEU A 86 -6.46 9.38 3.78
C LEU A 86 -7.75 8.73 3.23
N ARG A 87 -8.66 9.53 2.67
CA ARG A 87 -9.86 9.01 1.98
C ARG A 87 -9.47 8.14 0.78
N VAL A 88 -8.56 8.62 -0.08
CA VAL A 88 -8.07 7.86 -1.24
C VAL A 88 -7.38 6.58 -0.78
N LEU A 89 -6.50 6.63 0.21
CA LEU A 89 -5.84 5.43 0.75
C LEU A 89 -6.85 4.43 1.34
N GLY A 90 -7.91 4.90 2.00
CA GLY A 90 -9.00 4.05 2.48
C GLY A 90 -9.75 3.36 1.34
N VAL A 91 -10.07 4.09 0.27
CA VAL A 91 -10.71 3.52 -0.94
C VAL A 91 -9.78 2.50 -1.61
N VAL A 92 -8.50 2.82 -1.79
CA VAL A 92 -7.51 1.90 -2.36
C VAL A 92 -7.39 0.63 -1.52
N ALA A 93 -7.35 0.75 -0.19
CA ALA A 93 -7.32 -0.42 0.70
C ALA A 93 -8.60 -1.27 0.58
N ALA A 94 -9.78 -0.64 0.52
CA ALA A 94 -11.05 -1.35 0.32
C ALA A 94 -11.11 -2.08 -1.03
N LEU A 95 -10.67 -1.45 -2.11
CA LEU A 95 -10.60 -2.10 -3.42
C LEU A 95 -9.57 -3.24 -3.43
N ALA A 96 -8.40 -3.02 -2.84
CA ALA A 96 -7.34 -4.03 -2.76
C ALA A 96 -7.79 -5.27 -1.98
N VAL A 97 -8.53 -5.11 -0.88
CA VAL A 97 -9.02 -6.26 -0.08
C VAL A 97 -10.13 -7.03 -0.81
N VAL A 98 -10.97 -6.34 -1.61
CA VAL A 98 -11.96 -7.00 -2.48
C VAL A 98 -11.28 -7.81 -3.57
N VAL A 99 -10.30 -7.22 -4.27
CA VAL A 99 -9.49 -7.93 -5.28
C VAL A 99 -8.75 -9.11 -4.66
N GLN A 100 -8.24 -8.96 -3.43
CA GLN A 100 -7.64 -10.04 -2.67
C GLN A 100 -8.59 -11.22 -2.45
N GLY A 101 -9.81 -10.95 -1.97
CA GLY A 101 -10.83 -11.98 -1.79
C GLY A 101 -11.20 -12.70 -3.08
N LEU A 102 -11.34 -11.95 -4.18
CA LEU A 102 -11.61 -12.51 -5.51
C LEU A 102 -10.45 -13.39 -6.00
N LEU A 103 -9.20 -12.91 -5.94
CA LEU A 103 -8.02 -13.70 -6.32
C LEU A 103 -7.89 -14.95 -5.44
N GLY A 104 -8.16 -14.82 -4.15
CA GLY A 104 -8.14 -15.93 -3.18
C GLY A 104 -9.19 -17.00 -3.49
N GLY A 105 -10.41 -16.61 -3.82
CA GLY A 105 -11.46 -17.54 -4.24
C GLY A 105 -11.16 -18.18 -5.60
N MET A 106 -10.77 -17.37 -6.59
CA MET A 106 -10.47 -17.85 -7.93
C MET A 106 -9.29 -18.83 -7.95
N ARG A 107 -8.25 -18.63 -7.13
CA ARG A 107 -7.12 -19.59 -7.08
C ARG A 107 -7.53 -20.96 -6.53
N VAL A 108 -8.59 -21.05 -5.73
CA VAL A 108 -9.16 -22.33 -5.26
C VAL A 108 -9.89 -23.01 -6.40
N VAL A 109 -10.82 -22.30 -7.03
CA VAL A 109 -11.72 -22.86 -8.06
C VAL A 109 -10.98 -23.17 -9.36
N LEU A 110 -10.10 -22.28 -9.81
CA LEU A 110 -9.38 -22.42 -11.08
C LEU A 110 -8.08 -23.21 -10.94
N ARG A 111 -7.58 -23.45 -9.72
CA ARG A 111 -6.37 -24.22 -9.42
C ARG A 111 -5.12 -23.75 -10.20
N GLN A 112 -4.95 -22.44 -10.34
CA GLN A 112 -3.82 -21.86 -11.08
C GLN A 112 -2.77 -21.25 -10.13
N ASP A 113 -1.51 -21.64 -10.29
CA ASP A 113 -0.38 -21.09 -9.51
C ASP A 113 -0.18 -19.60 -9.74
N VAL A 114 -0.45 -19.09 -10.95
CA VAL A 114 -0.37 -17.66 -11.25
C VAL A 114 -1.28 -16.86 -10.32
N LEU A 115 -2.50 -17.35 -10.05
CA LEU A 115 -3.42 -16.69 -9.13
C LEU A 115 -2.93 -16.78 -7.68
N ALA A 116 -2.29 -17.88 -7.29
CA ALA A 116 -1.67 -18.00 -5.96
C ALA A 116 -0.50 -17.03 -5.78
N ILE A 117 0.36 -16.87 -6.80
CA ILE A 117 1.47 -15.90 -6.82
C ILE A 117 0.91 -14.47 -6.71
N LEU A 118 -0.06 -14.11 -7.56
CA LEU A 118 -0.66 -12.77 -7.55
C LEU A 118 -1.34 -12.45 -6.22
N HIS A 119 -2.14 -13.39 -5.68
CA HIS A 119 -2.79 -13.27 -4.38
C HIS A 119 -1.76 -13.07 -3.26
N GLY A 120 -0.72 -13.93 -3.20
CA GLY A 120 0.33 -13.84 -2.20
C GLY A 120 1.11 -12.52 -2.26
N CYS A 121 1.50 -12.07 -3.46
CA CYS A 121 2.26 -10.82 -3.64
C CYS A 121 1.42 -9.58 -3.31
N LEU A 122 0.16 -9.55 -3.76
CA LEU A 122 -0.74 -8.44 -3.45
C LEU A 122 -1.05 -8.37 -1.94
N ALA A 123 -1.04 -9.49 -1.20
CA ALA A 123 -1.31 -9.49 0.24
C ALA A 123 -0.19 -8.77 1.00
N GLN A 124 1.06 -8.95 0.54
CA GLN A 124 2.24 -8.27 1.07
C GLN A 124 2.19 -6.75 0.78
N ALA A 125 1.82 -6.36 -0.44
CA ALA A 125 1.62 -4.95 -0.80
C ALA A 125 0.49 -4.30 0.00
N PHE A 126 -0.62 -5.03 0.20
CA PHE A 126 -1.74 -4.60 1.02
C PHE A 126 -1.33 -4.36 2.48
N PHE A 127 -0.53 -5.26 3.07
CA PHE A 127 0.03 -5.05 4.41
C PHE A 127 0.92 -3.81 4.49
N ALA A 128 1.78 -3.58 3.48
CA ALA A 128 2.60 -2.37 3.43
C ALA A 128 1.77 -1.08 3.33
N LEU A 129 0.68 -1.10 2.55
CA LEU A 129 -0.30 0.00 2.50
C LEU A 129 -0.92 0.28 3.88
N LEU A 130 -1.34 -0.77 4.61
CA LEU A 130 -1.87 -0.61 5.96
C LEU A 130 -0.83 -0.02 6.92
N ALA A 131 0.44 -0.42 6.81
CA ALA A 131 1.53 0.16 7.61
C ALA A 131 1.73 1.66 7.32
N VAL A 132 1.63 2.08 6.06
CA VAL A 132 1.63 3.50 5.68
C VAL A 132 0.43 4.25 6.27
N ILE A 133 -0.77 3.67 6.21
CA ILE A 133 -1.96 4.26 6.84
C ILE A 133 -1.79 4.39 8.36
N VAL A 134 -1.17 3.39 9.02
CA VAL A 134 -0.83 3.45 10.45
C VAL A 134 0.11 4.62 10.76
N LEU A 135 1.15 4.86 9.93
CA LEU A 135 2.00 6.04 10.07
C LEU A 135 1.16 7.32 9.92
N LEU A 136 0.45 7.48 8.80
CA LEU A 136 -0.25 8.73 8.46
C LEU A 136 -1.40 9.08 9.42
N THR A 137 -1.95 8.09 10.13
CA THR A 137 -2.94 8.30 11.20
C THR A 137 -2.31 8.48 12.59
N SER A 138 -1.00 8.31 12.72
CA SER A 138 -0.24 8.48 13.97
C SER A 138 0.14 9.94 14.23
N ALA A 139 0.20 10.31 15.51
CA ALA A 139 0.77 11.60 15.94
C ALA A 139 2.23 11.77 15.50
N ARG A 140 2.96 10.67 15.30
CA ARG A 140 4.35 10.66 14.80
C ARG A 140 4.50 11.30 13.43
N THR A 141 3.45 11.34 12.60
CA THR A 141 3.51 12.05 11.31
C THR A 141 3.74 13.55 11.48
N ARG A 142 3.34 14.12 12.62
CA ARG A 142 3.56 15.54 12.94
C ARG A 142 4.93 15.83 13.54
N ALA A 143 5.75 14.80 13.80
CA ALA A 143 7.10 15.01 14.30
C ALA A 143 7.91 15.83 13.27
N PRO A 144 8.76 16.77 13.71
CA PRO A 144 9.60 17.58 12.82
C PRO A 144 10.34 16.71 11.81
N LEU A 145 10.34 17.13 10.55
CA LEU A 145 11.02 16.43 9.48
C LEU A 145 12.49 16.86 9.45
N ALA A 146 13.40 15.90 9.51
CA ALA A 146 14.81 16.20 9.26
C ALA A 146 15.04 16.50 7.77
N ARG A 147 16.07 17.29 7.46
CA ARG A 147 16.49 17.55 6.07
C ARG A 147 17.08 16.27 5.48
N ILE A 148 16.39 15.69 4.51
CA ILE A 148 16.85 14.50 3.77
C ILE A 148 17.25 14.88 2.35
N GLU A 149 18.42 14.43 1.92
CA GLU A 149 18.92 14.59 0.56
C GLU A 149 18.06 13.87 -0.49
N PRO A 150 17.90 14.42 -1.71
CA PRO A 150 17.14 13.76 -2.79
C PRO A 150 17.64 12.34 -3.11
N SER A 151 18.95 12.11 -3.07
CA SER A 151 19.58 10.80 -3.29
C SER A 151 19.05 9.73 -2.32
N THR A 152 18.80 10.11 -1.06
CA THR A 152 18.28 9.22 -0.01
C THR A 152 16.78 8.97 -0.18
N ARG A 153 16.02 9.94 -0.70
CA ARG A 153 14.60 9.76 -1.03
C ARG A 153 14.40 8.76 -2.16
N ASN A 154 15.19 8.89 -3.23
CA ASN A 154 15.16 7.95 -4.35
C ASN A 154 15.62 6.56 -3.92
N LEU A 155 16.64 6.49 -3.05
CA LEU A 155 17.08 5.22 -2.47
C LEU A 155 15.98 4.56 -1.63
N ALA A 156 15.18 5.32 -0.88
CA ALA A 156 14.06 4.77 -0.10
C ALA A 156 12.94 4.20 -0.98
N LEU A 157 12.60 4.89 -2.08
CA LEU A 157 11.66 4.38 -3.08
C LEU A 157 12.21 3.12 -3.77
N GLY A 158 13.48 3.14 -4.17
CA GLY A 158 14.17 1.99 -4.76
C GLY A 158 14.22 0.79 -3.80
N ALA A 159 14.47 1.01 -2.51
CA ALA A 159 14.47 -0.05 -1.50
C ALA A 159 13.10 -0.71 -1.36
N ALA A 160 12.01 0.07 -1.32
CA ALA A 160 10.65 -0.47 -1.27
C ALA A 160 10.30 -1.26 -2.53
N ALA A 161 10.68 -0.75 -3.72
CA ALA A 161 10.47 -1.43 -4.99
C ALA A 161 11.25 -2.75 -5.08
N VAL A 162 12.54 -2.74 -4.74
CA VAL A 162 13.39 -3.95 -4.74
C VAL A 162 12.92 -4.96 -3.69
N ALA A 163 12.49 -4.53 -2.51
CA ALA A 163 11.89 -5.42 -1.51
C ALA A 163 10.60 -6.07 -2.02
N TYR A 164 9.74 -5.34 -2.74
CA TYR A 164 8.54 -5.89 -3.35
C TYR A 164 8.87 -6.89 -4.46
N VAL A 165 9.80 -6.55 -5.36
CA VAL A 165 10.28 -7.48 -6.39
C VAL A 165 10.85 -8.75 -5.74
N GLN A 166 11.60 -8.63 -4.65
CA GLN A 166 12.13 -9.79 -3.94
C GLN A 166 11.05 -10.71 -3.38
N ILE A 167 9.91 -10.16 -2.94
CA ILE A 167 8.74 -10.95 -2.54
C ILE A 167 8.15 -11.70 -3.73
N VAL A 168 8.05 -11.08 -4.90
CA VAL A 168 7.59 -11.74 -6.14
C VAL A 168 8.53 -12.89 -6.50
N LEU A 169 9.85 -12.66 -6.45
CA LEU A 169 10.84 -13.71 -6.71
C LEU A 169 10.74 -14.84 -5.67
N GLY A 170 10.45 -14.54 -4.41
CA GLY A 170 10.21 -15.55 -3.37
C GLY A 170 8.95 -16.38 -3.61
N ALA A 171 7.90 -15.78 -4.17
CA ALA A 171 6.72 -16.52 -4.63
C ALA A 171 7.06 -17.46 -5.79
N LEU A 172 7.92 -17.03 -6.72
CA LEU A 172 8.41 -17.88 -7.81
C LEU A 172 9.28 -19.04 -7.33
N VAL A 173 10.04 -18.90 -6.24
CA VAL A 173 10.70 -20.06 -5.59
C VAL A 173 9.66 -21.08 -5.11
N THR A 174 8.59 -20.60 -4.51
CA THR A 174 7.54 -21.47 -3.93
C THR A 174 6.78 -22.24 -5.00
N HIS A 175 6.38 -21.57 -6.08
CA HIS A 175 5.47 -22.13 -7.09
C HIS A 175 6.19 -22.64 -8.35
N ALA A 176 7.38 -22.14 -8.66
CA ALA A 176 8.12 -22.48 -9.88
C ALA A 176 9.56 -22.96 -9.63
N GLY A 177 10.03 -22.99 -8.38
CA GLY A 177 11.38 -23.44 -8.04
C GLY A 177 12.51 -22.54 -8.53
N ILE A 178 12.23 -21.30 -8.93
CA ILE A 178 13.21 -20.37 -9.52
C ILE A 178 14.04 -19.71 -8.41
N VAL A 179 15.12 -20.37 -7.98
CA VAL A 179 15.95 -19.91 -6.83
C VAL A 179 16.97 -18.85 -7.22
N ASP A 180 17.63 -18.97 -8.36
CA ASP A 180 18.76 -18.09 -8.72
C ASP A 180 18.36 -16.61 -8.77
N HIS A 181 17.20 -16.31 -9.35
CA HIS A 181 16.67 -14.95 -9.40
C HIS A 181 16.41 -14.40 -7.99
N HIS A 182 15.87 -15.24 -7.08
CA HIS A 182 15.65 -14.85 -5.70
C HIS A 182 16.96 -14.58 -4.96
N LEU A 183 18.05 -15.29 -5.25
CA LEU A 183 19.38 -15.00 -4.68
C LEU A 183 19.96 -13.68 -5.20
N VAL A 184 19.83 -13.39 -6.50
CA VAL A 184 20.24 -12.11 -7.09
C VAL A 184 19.45 -10.94 -6.50
N GLY A 185 18.12 -11.09 -6.40
CA GLY A 185 17.29 -10.08 -5.76
C GLY A 185 17.58 -9.91 -4.27
N ALA A 186 17.91 -11.00 -3.56
CA ALA A 186 18.34 -10.93 -2.16
C ALA A 186 19.60 -10.08 -2.05
N PHE A 187 20.62 -10.32 -2.88
CA PHE A 187 21.83 -9.51 -2.91
C PHE A 187 21.50 -8.01 -3.08
N ALA A 188 20.61 -7.66 -4.02
CA ALA A 188 20.18 -6.27 -4.21
C ALA A 188 19.52 -5.67 -2.94
N VAL A 189 18.63 -6.40 -2.27
CA VAL A 189 18.03 -5.99 -0.98
C VAL A 189 19.11 -5.77 0.07
N PHE A 190 20.06 -6.71 0.21
CA PHE A 190 21.14 -6.68 1.20
C PHE A 190 22.22 -5.63 0.90
N VAL A 191 22.22 -5.01 -0.28
CA VAL A 191 23.03 -3.82 -0.58
C VAL A 191 22.23 -2.54 -0.30
N ILE A 192 21.03 -2.43 -0.89
CA ILE A 192 20.26 -1.18 -0.90
C ILE A 192 19.72 -0.84 0.50
N VAL A 193 19.21 -1.83 1.25
CA VAL A 193 18.60 -1.59 2.57
C VAL A 193 19.64 -1.13 3.60
N PRO A 194 20.82 -1.75 3.75
CA PRO A 194 21.87 -1.22 4.62
C PRO A 194 22.34 0.19 4.23
N MET A 195 22.48 0.48 2.93
CA MET A 195 22.80 1.84 2.47
C MET A 195 21.74 2.86 2.90
N LEU A 196 20.45 2.53 2.72
CA LEU A 196 19.34 3.38 3.14
C LEU A 196 19.36 3.61 4.65
N THR A 197 19.44 2.53 5.43
CA THR A 197 19.39 2.62 6.90
C THR A 197 20.58 3.40 7.45
N ALA A 198 21.77 3.26 6.88
CA ALA A 198 22.95 4.05 7.26
C ALA A 198 22.76 5.55 7.01
N ARG A 199 22.16 5.94 5.88
CA ARG A 199 21.88 7.36 5.58
C ARG A 199 20.78 7.93 6.48
N VAL A 200 19.68 7.18 6.65
CA VAL A 200 18.53 7.62 7.44
C VAL A 200 18.86 7.71 8.92
N ARG A 201 19.65 6.79 9.49
CA ARG A 201 20.05 6.84 10.90
C ARG A 201 20.89 8.08 11.24
N ARG A 202 21.68 8.57 10.28
CA ARG A 202 22.48 9.80 10.42
C ARG A 202 21.67 11.09 10.26
N SER A 203 20.44 11.01 9.75
CA SER A 203 19.60 12.19 9.52
C SER A 203 19.03 12.82 10.79
N GLY A 204 18.96 12.08 11.89
CA GLY A 204 18.32 12.53 13.13
C GLY A 204 16.78 12.59 13.09
N ASP A 205 16.12 12.12 12.03
CA ASP A 205 14.64 12.08 11.99
C ASP A 205 14.08 11.16 13.08
N ALA A 206 13.24 11.71 13.95
CA ALA A 206 12.70 11.03 15.13
C ALA A 206 11.84 9.78 14.83
N VAL A 207 11.37 9.64 13.58
CA VAL A 207 10.56 8.49 13.14
C VAL A 207 11.40 7.56 12.27
N ALA A 208 12.11 8.12 11.29
CA ALA A 208 12.82 7.33 10.30
C ALA A 208 14.08 6.67 10.89
N ALA A 209 14.83 7.33 11.79
CA ALA A 209 16.05 6.76 12.35
C ALA A 209 15.81 5.50 13.22
N PRO A 210 14.86 5.48 14.17
CA PRO A 210 14.54 4.25 14.91
C PRO A 210 14.00 3.14 14.00
N LEU A 211 13.14 3.49 13.02
CA LEU A 211 12.60 2.53 12.07
C LEU A 211 13.69 1.91 11.19
N ALA A 212 14.70 2.69 10.80
CA ALA A 212 15.86 2.20 10.06
C ALA A 212 16.69 1.19 10.88
N SER A 213 16.82 1.38 12.20
CA SER A 213 17.47 0.40 13.07
C SER A 213 16.67 -0.90 13.17
N VAL A 214 15.34 -0.81 13.30
CA VAL A 214 14.46 -1.99 13.28
C VAL A 214 14.56 -2.72 11.95
N LEU A 215 14.55 -1.99 10.83
CA LEU A 215 14.70 -2.56 9.49
C LEU A 215 16.02 -3.32 9.32
N LEU A 216 17.13 -2.81 9.87
CA LEU A 216 18.42 -3.50 9.85
C LEU A 216 18.39 -4.80 10.68
N ALA A 217 17.73 -4.79 11.85
CA ALA A 217 17.54 -6.01 12.65
C ALA A 217 16.68 -7.05 11.92
N LEU A 218 15.58 -6.61 11.30
CA LEU A 218 14.73 -7.48 10.48
C LEU A 218 15.51 -8.10 9.32
N LEU A 219 16.42 -7.35 8.68
CA LEU A 219 17.26 -7.85 7.60
C LEU A 219 18.21 -8.96 8.09
N GLY A 220 18.78 -8.83 9.29
CA GLY A 220 19.58 -9.90 9.92
C GLY A 220 18.76 -11.16 10.18
N VAL A 221 17.54 -11.01 10.71
CA VAL A 221 16.60 -12.13 10.91
C VAL A 221 16.22 -12.76 9.57
N GLN A 222 15.97 -11.94 8.53
CA GLN A 222 15.62 -12.42 7.19
C GLN A 222 16.73 -13.28 6.58
N LEU A 223 18.00 -12.90 6.79
CA LEU A 223 19.15 -13.68 6.31
C LEU A 223 19.18 -15.05 6.98
N ALA A 224 19.09 -15.09 8.31
CA ALA A 224 19.11 -16.34 9.07
C ALA A 224 17.94 -17.26 8.66
N LEU A 225 16.73 -16.71 8.54
CA LEU A 225 15.56 -17.46 8.09
C LEU A 225 15.69 -17.92 6.62
N GLY A 226 16.29 -17.11 5.75
CA GLY A 226 16.47 -17.43 4.33
C GLY A 226 17.49 -18.53 4.11
N VAL A 227 18.65 -18.43 4.78
CA VAL A 227 19.67 -19.49 4.80
C VAL A 227 19.08 -20.76 5.40
N GLY A 228 18.37 -20.66 6.53
CA GLY A 228 17.70 -21.79 7.15
C GLY A 228 16.70 -22.46 6.21
N ALA A 229 15.81 -21.70 5.58
CA ALA A 229 14.83 -22.23 4.64
C ALA A 229 15.48 -22.84 3.38
N TYR A 230 16.58 -22.25 2.90
CA TYR A 230 17.34 -22.79 1.78
C TYR A 230 17.99 -24.13 2.14
N LEU A 231 18.72 -24.20 3.26
CA LEU A 231 19.36 -25.44 3.71
C LEU A 231 18.32 -26.53 3.98
N ALA A 232 17.20 -26.17 4.61
CA ALA A 232 16.09 -27.07 4.90
C ALA A 232 15.52 -27.71 3.63
N ARG A 233 15.38 -26.93 2.56
CA ARG A 233 14.67 -27.35 1.34
C ARG A 233 15.58 -27.92 0.26
N PHE A 234 16.81 -27.44 0.14
CA PHE A 234 17.69 -27.69 -1.01
C PHE A 234 19.02 -28.35 -0.66
N SER A 235 19.23 -28.73 0.61
CA SER A 235 20.43 -29.45 1.03
C SER A 235 20.07 -30.78 1.73
N SER A 236 21.03 -31.70 1.77
CA SER A 236 20.92 -32.94 2.57
C SER A 236 21.31 -32.75 4.04
N MET A 237 21.51 -31.50 4.49
CA MET A 237 21.90 -31.21 5.85
C MET A 237 20.73 -31.52 6.80
N TRP A 238 21.02 -32.27 7.85
CA TRP A 238 20.03 -32.55 8.89
C TRP A 238 19.78 -31.29 9.72
N ILE A 239 18.50 -30.91 9.86
CA ILE A 239 18.07 -29.74 10.64
C ILE A 239 17.19 -30.20 11.82
N PRO A 240 17.49 -29.76 13.06
CA PRO A 240 16.68 -30.07 14.23
C PRO A 240 15.21 -29.64 14.09
N GLY A 241 14.30 -30.41 14.70
CA GLY A 241 12.86 -30.10 14.77
C GLY A 241 12.01 -30.63 13.60
N GLY A 242 12.61 -31.34 12.63
CA GLY A 242 11.89 -32.11 11.61
C GLY A 242 10.85 -31.30 10.83
N GLN A 243 9.64 -31.85 10.66
CA GLN A 243 8.56 -31.21 9.89
C GLN A 243 8.15 -29.83 10.44
N ALA A 244 8.20 -29.63 11.77
CA ALA A 244 7.85 -28.35 12.36
C ALA A 244 8.80 -27.24 11.90
N THR A 245 10.11 -27.51 11.85
CA THR A 245 11.11 -26.56 11.34
C THR A 245 10.97 -26.32 9.85
N MET A 246 10.73 -27.39 9.08
CA MET A 246 10.48 -27.31 7.63
C MET A 246 9.28 -26.42 7.27
N LEU A 247 8.26 -26.38 8.14
CA LEU A 247 7.10 -25.51 8.02
C LEU A 247 7.39 -24.10 8.54
N ALA A 248 7.98 -23.98 9.73
CA ALA A 248 8.14 -22.71 10.42
C ALA A 248 9.10 -21.75 9.69
N LEU A 249 10.22 -22.25 9.16
CA LEU A 249 11.22 -21.42 8.50
C LEU A 249 10.67 -20.64 7.29
N PRO A 250 10.06 -21.26 6.26
CA PRO A 250 9.52 -20.51 5.12
C PRO A 250 8.34 -19.60 5.52
N VAL A 251 7.52 -20.00 6.50
CA VAL A 251 6.41 -19.16 7.00
C VAL A 251 6.96 -17.91 7.70
N ALA A 252 7.92 -18.08 8.60
CA ALA A 252 8.57 -16.97 9.29
C ALA A 252 9.33 -16.06 8.31
N HIS A 253 10.04 -16.64 7.33
CA HIS A 253 10.77 -15.89 6.31
C HIS A 253 9.84 -14.98 5.49
N ARG A 254 8.63 -15.45 5.16
CA ARG A 254 7.61 -14.63 4.49
C ARG A 254 7.04 -13.53 5.38
N LEU A 255 6.83 -13.80 6.66
CA LEU A 255 6.35 -12.80 7.62
C LEU A 255 7.36 -11.68 7.85
N VAL A 256 8.63 -12.02 8.00
CA VAL A 256 9.69 -11.02 8.16
C VAL A 256 9.89 -10.21 6.87
N ALA A 257 9.76 -10.83 5.69
CA ALA A 257 9.72 -10.10 4.42
C ALA A 257 8.57 -9.08 4.36
N ALA A 258 7.38 -9.43 4.87
CA ALA A 258 6.23 -8.51 4.99
C ALA A 258 6.58 -7.26 5.81
N LEU A 259 7.24 -7.48 6.95
CA LEU A 259 7.66 -6.41 7.86
C LEU A 259 8.75 -5.52 7.24
N ILE A 260 9.68 -6.12 6.48
CA ILE A 260 10.70 -5.37 5.72
C ILE A 260 10.06 -4.49 4.65
N LEU A 261 9.12 -5.03 3.87
CA LEU A 261 8.37 -4.25 2.86
C LEU A 261 7.59 -3.11 3.51
N ALA A 262 6.88 -3.39 4.62
CA ALA A 262 6.15 -2.37 5.37
C ALA A 262 7.09 -1.27 5.90
N ALA A 263 8.23 -1.63 6.49
CA ALA A 263 9.19 -0.67 7.02
C ALA A 263 9.83 0.19 5.91
N THR A 264 10.21 -0.41 4.78
CA THR A 264 10.76 0.33 3.63
C THR A 264 9.72 1.27 3.00
N ALA A 265 8.45 0.85 2.87
CA ALA A 265 7.37 1.72 2.40
C ALA A 265 7.10 2.89 3.35
N VAL A 266 7.07 2.65 4.66
CA VAL A 266 6.90 3.69 5.68
C VAL A 266 8.08 4.67 5.66
N LEU A 267 9.30 4.19 5.53
CA LEU A 267 10.48 5.05 5.36
C LEU A 267 10.38 5.90 4.10
N ALA A 268 10.01 5.29 2.95
CA ALA A 268 9.84 6.00 1.69
C ALA A 268 8.83 7.14 1.81
N VAL A 269 7.68 6.91 2.45
CA VAL A 269 6.69 7.97 2.71
C VAL A 269 7.25 9.05 3.64
N ARG A 270 7.88 8.66 4.76
CA ARG A 270 8.38 9.61 5.76
C ARG A 270 9.48 10.52 5.20
N VAL A 271 10.45 9.99 4.47
CA VAL A 271 11.57 10.79 3.95
C VAL A 271 11.18 11.67 2.75
N ASN A 272 10.12 11.28 2.03
CA ASN A 272 9.58 12.08 0.93
C ASN A 272 8.62 13.18 1.41
N ALA A 273 8.04 13.07 2.61
CA ALA A 273 7.26 14.15 3.20
C ALA A 273 8.06 15.46 3.36
N THR A 274 9.38 15.36 3.60
CA THR A 274 10.31 16.52 3.64
C THR A 274 10.36 17.29 2.31
N ALA A 275 10.07 16.66 1.17
CA ALA A 275 10.05 17.35 -0.12
C ALA A 275 8.92 18.39 -0.20
N GLY A 276 7.74 18.03 0.32
CA GLY A 276 6.57 18.92 0.35
C GLY A 276 6.79 20.12 1.26
N SER A 277 7.34 19.90 2.46
CA SER A 277 7.61 20.99 3.42
C SER A 277 8.64 21.99 2.90
N ASN A 278 9.70 21.52 2.25
CA ASN A 278 10.73 22.41 1.70
C ASN A 278 10.15 23.31 0.60
N ARG A 279 9.35 22.74 -0.31
CA ARG A 279 8.72 23.48 -1.41
C ARG A 279 7.73 24.54 -0.90
N GLU A 280 6.95 24.23 0.13
CA GLU A 280 6.06 25.22 0.78
C GLU A 280 6.87 26.36 1.42
N SER A 281 7.95 26.05 2.14
CA SER A 281 8.79 27.07 2.77
C SER A 281 9.51 27.99 1.76
N GLU A 282 9.97 27.43 0.63
CA GLU A 282 10.59 28.19 -0.46
C GLU A 282 9.58 29.11 -1.15
N LEU A 283 8.35 28.63 -1.37
CA LEU A 283 7.26 29.44 -1.93
C LEU A 283 6.83 30.56 -0.98
N GLU A 284 6.78 30.31 0.33
CA GLU A 284 6.48 31.34 1.33
C GLU A 284 7.60 32.38 1.43
N SER A 285 8.87 31.96 1.42
CA SER A 285 10.03 32.86 1.37
C SER A 285 10.00 33.74 0.13
N SER A 286 9.77 33.14 -1.05
CA SER A 286 9.65 33.85 -2.32
C SER A 286 8.50 34.87 -2.32
N ARG A 287 7.34 34.53 -1.71
CA ARG A 287 6.22 35.47 -1.54
C ARG A 287 6.51 36.61 -0.57
N ARG A 288 7.41 36.43 0.41
CA ARG A 288 7.83 37.49 1.35
C ARG A 288 8.86 38.43 0.72
N LEU A 289 9.68 37.92 -0.21
CA LEU A 289 10.72 38.68 -0.91
C LEU A 289 10.19 39.46 -2.12
N GLU A 290 8.95 39.23 -2.56
CA GLU A 290 8.33 40.12 -3.54
C GLU A 290 8.20 41.56 -2.98
N PRO A 291 8.75 42.57 -3.68
CA PRO A 291 8.64 43.95 -3.22
C PRO A 291 7.17 44.36 -3.14
N LEU A 292 6.81 45.08 -2.08
CA LEU A 292 5.45 45.59 -1.80
C LEU A 292 4.80 46.33 -3.00
N GLY A 293 5.60 46.85 -3.95
CA GLY A 293 5.14 47.47 -5.18
C GLY A 293 4.60 46.53 -6.27
N ALA A 294 4.92 45.23 -6.26
CA ALA A 294 4.43 44.25 -7.23
C ALA A 294 3.03 43.72 -6.88
N ARG A 295 2.75 43.56 -5.58
CA ARG A 295 1.44 43.10 -5.07
C ARG A 295 0.29 44.02 -5.46
N ASN A 296 0.52 45.34 -5.55
CA ASN A 296 -0.49 46.31 -5.95
C ASN A 296 -0.67 46.46 -7.47
N ARG A 297 0.31 46.06 -8.29
CA ARG A 297 0.19 46.18 -9.76
C ARG A 297 -0.76 45.14 -10.37
N ILE A 298 -0.82 43.94 -9.80
CA ILE A 298 -1.73 42.89 -10.29
C ILE A 298 -3.19 43.19 -9.90
N GLY A 299 -3.42 43.78 -8.71
CA GLY A 299 -4.76 44.23 -8.27
C GLY A 299 -5.27 45.48 -8.99
N ALA A 300 -4.39 46.40 -9.38
CA ALA A 300 -4.75 47.60 -10.13
C ALA A 300 -4.97 47.34 -11.62
N SER A 301 -4.15 46.48 -12.26
CA SER A 301 -4.31 46.14 -13.69
C SER A 301 -5.64 45.44 -13.99
N ASN A 302 -6.12 44.57 -13.08
CA ASN A 302 -7.44 43.94 -13.21
C ASN A 302 -8.62 44.89 -12.94
N ARG A 303 -8.39 46.05 -12.32
CA ARG A 303 -9.42 47.07 -12.08
C ARG A 303 -9.48 48.08 -13.24
N ILE A 304 -8.36 48.34 -13.92
CA ILE A 304 -8.28 49.22 -15.10
C ILE A 304 -8.93 48.56 -16.32
N ASN A 305 -8.67 47.26 -16.58
CA ASN A 305 -9.33 46.54 -17.68
C ASN A 305 -10.86 46.39 -17.52
N LYS A 306 -11.39 46.51 -16.29
CA LYS A 306 -12.84 46.42 -16.03
C LYS A 306 -13.56 47.76 -16.16
N LEU A 307 -12.83 48.89 -16.15
CA LEU A 307 -13.39 50.23 -16.34
C LEU A 307 -13.37 50.65 -17.82
N ASP A 308 -12.40 50.20 -18.61
CA ASP A 308 -12.36 50.48 -20.07
C ASP A 308 -13.43 49.72 -20.87
N GLN A 309 -13.95 48.60 -20.36
CA GLN A 309 -15.08 47.87 -20.98
C GLN A 309 -16.45 48.50 -20.72
N ILE A 310 -16.57 49.47 -19.80
CA ILE A 310 -17.86 50.09 -19.44
C ILE A 310 -18.03 51.46 -20.14
N GLY A 311 -16.96 52.03 -20.72
CA GLY A 311 -16.96 53.37 -21.31
C GLY A 311 -17.20 53.49 -22.82
N THR A 312 -17.39 52.39 -23.57
CA THR A 312 -17.43 52.42 -25.06
C THR A 312 -18.75 51.98 -25.70
N MET A 313 -19.86 51.93 -24.95
CA MET A 313 -21.20 51.72 -25.52
C MET A 313 -22.08 52.98 -25.36
N ASN A 314 -21.83 54.01 -26.16
CA ASN A 314 -22.82 55.06 -26.48
C ASN A 314 -22.32 55.93 -27.63
N ALA A 315 -22.72 55.61 -28.87
CA ALA A 315 -23.05 56.60 -29.92
C ALA A 315 -23.52 55.92 -31.22
N ALA A 316 -24.72 56.32 -31.65
CA ALA A 316 -25.18 56.55 -33.03
C ALA A 316 -25.47 55.35 -33.99
N THR A 317 -26.78 55.18 -34.17
CA THR A 317 -27.62 54.65 -35.28
C THR A 317 -27.34 55.30 -36.66
N PRO A 318 -27.76 54.72 -37.83
CA PRO A 318 -29.16 54.81 -38.30
C PRO A 318 -29.76 53.62 -39.12
N TYR A 319 -31.10 53.64 -39.14
CA TYR A 319 -32.11 52.83 -39.86
C TYR A 319 -31.85 52.62 -41.37
N PRO A 320 -32.51 51.60 -41.98
CA PRO A 320 -33.65 51.93 -42.86
C PRO A 320 -34.91 51.03 -42.74
N SER A 321 -36.03 51.75 -42.81
CA SER A 321 -37.42 51.51 -43.29
C SER A 321 -37.93 50.20 -43.94
N LEU A 322 -39.15 49.82 -43.49
CA LEU A 322 -40.37 49.29 -44.18
C LEU A 322 -40.35 47.84 -44.75
N SER A 323 -41.36 46.96 -44.70
CA SER A 323 -42.68 46.74 -44.02
C SER A 323 -43.12 45.27 -44.38
N PRO A 324 -44.40 44.79 -44.31
CA PRO A 324 -44.84 43.80 -43.32
C PRO A 324 -45.49 42.52 -43.87
N THR A 325 -45.40 41.37 -43.17
CA THR A 325 -46.34 40.24 -43.38
C THR A 325 -46.46 39.29 -42.18
N VAL A 326 -47.53 39.48 -41.40
CA VAL A 326 -48.65 38.55 -41.08
C VAL A 326 -48.41 37.06 -40.68
N ARG A 327 -49.15 36.66 -39.61
CA ARG A 327 -49.66 35.33 -39.12
C ARG A 327 -48.71 34.47 -38.27
N VAL A 328 -48.97 34.21 -36.97
CA VAL A 328 -50.06 33.46 -36.26
C VAL A 328 -49.84 31.94 -36.25
N SER A 329 -49.92 31.37 -35.02
CA SER A 329 -50.15 29.95 -34.66
C SER A 329 -48.95 29.02 -34.85
N GLY A 330 -48.60 28.09 -33.95
CA GLY A 330 -49.29 27.52 -32.80
C GLY A 330 -48.50 26.32 -32.26
N SER A 331 -48.97 25.82 -31.13
CA SER A 331 -48.52 24.71 -30.28
C SER A 331 -48.17 23.35 -30.93
N GLY A 332 -47.31 22.60 -30.22
CA GLY A 332 -47.22 21.13 -30.22
C GLY A 332 -45.98 20.61 -30.94
N ARG A 333 -45.19 19.67 -30.42
CA ARG A 333 -45.33 18.71 -29.31
C ARG A 333 -43.96 18.44 -28.69
#